data_AF-A0A842HKC9-F1
#
_entry.id   AF-A0A842HKC9-F1
#
_cell.length_a   1.000
_cell.length_b   1.000
_cell.length_c   1.000
_cell.angle_alpha   90.00
_cell.angle_beta   90.00
_cell.angle_gamma   90.00
#
_symmetry.space_group_name_H-M   'P 1'
#
loop_
_entity.id
_entity.type
_entity.pdbx_description
1 polymer ?
#
loop_
_entity_poly.entity_id
_entity_poly.type
_entity_poly.pdbx_seq_one_letter_code
_entity_poly.pdbx_strand_id
1 'polypeptide(L)'
;MSARSSYVPFTDALENAMSTQRHLDKIHTPVILAYGSLETDEFKRQTADFAKAMQAAGKPVELIKADLFNHFEIMDDFGNPYGQVSAAAIKQIKGK
;
A
#
# COMPACT_ATOMS: atom_id res chain seq x y z
N MET A 1 13.31 -23.02 -12.22
CA MET A 1 13.12 -22.40 -10.89
C MET A 1 13.70 -21.00 -10.94
N SER A 2 12.99 -19.99 -10.46
CA SER A 2 13.49 -18.60 -10.47
C SER A 2 14.72 -18.48 -9.57
N ALA A 3 15.71 -17.67 -9.96
CA ALA A 3 16.85 -17.31 -9.10
C ALA A 3 16.38 -16.79 -7.73
N ARG A 4 15.18 -16.21 -7.64
CA ARG A 4 14.56 -15.75 -6.38
C ARG A 4 14.35 -16.86 -5.36
N SER A 5 14.13 -18.10 -5.78
CA SER A 5 13.95 -19.23 -4.86
C SER A 5 15.22 -19.58 -4.08
N SER A 6 16.41 -19.12 -4.50
CA SER A 6 17.66 -19.37 -3.76
C SER A 6 17.86 -18.44 -2.56
N TYR A 7 17.13 -17.32 -2.48
CA TYR A 7 17.21 -16.38 -1.36
C TYR A 7 15.85 -16.02 -0.74
N VAL A 8 14.73 -16.42 -1.34
CA VAL A 8 13.39 -16.36 -0.74
C VAL A 8 12.74 -17.75 -0.84
N PRO A 9 12.78 -18.55 0.23
CA PRO A 9 12.15 -19.87 0.23
C PRO A 9 10.63 -19.70 0.38
N PHE A 10 9.88 -19.87 -0.70
CA PHE A 10 8.40 -19.79 -0.71
C PHE A 10 7.76 -21.01 -0.04
N THR A 11 7.99 -21.19 1.26
CA THR A 11 7.28 -22.17 2.08
C THR A 11 5.94 -21.58 2.53
N ASP A 12 4.95 -22.43 2.79
CA ASP A 12 3.64 -21.98 3.29
C ASP A 12 3.75 -21.17 4.58
N ALA A 13 4.68 -21.56 5.46
CA ALA A 13 4.96 -20.84 6.69
C ALA A 13 5.49 -19.42 6.41
N LEU A 14 6.41 -19.26 5.46
CA LEU A 14 6.94 -17.94 5.08
C LEU A 14 5.88 -17.10 4.36
N GLU A 15 5.16 -17.68 3.40
CA GLU A 15 4.06 -16.98 2.71
C GLU A 15 3.05 -16.46 3.71
N ASN A 16 2.62 -17.30 4.66
CA ASN A 16 1.67 -16.88 5.68
C ASN A 16 2.26 -15.77 6.55
N ALA A 17 3.49 -15.91 7.04
CA ALA A 17 4.13 -14.93 7.92
C ALA A 17 4.37 -13.55 7.25
N MET A 18 4.67 -13.54 5.95
CA MET A 18 5.08 -12.33 5.21
C MET A 18 3.98 -11.70 4.36
N SER A 19 2.76 -12.25 4.38
CA SER A 19 1.61 -11.68 3.66
C SER A 19 0.80 -10.75 4.56
N THR A 20 1.04 -9.44 4.49
CA THR A 20 0.33 -8.42 5.29
C THR A 20 -1.20 -8.56 5.23
N GLN A 21 -1.74 -8.95 4.06
CA GLN A 21 -3.17 -9.22 3.85
C GLN A 21 -3.77 -10.22 4.86
N ARG A 22 -2.97 -11.13 5.41
CA ARG A 22 -3.40 -12.18 6.35
C ARG A 22 -3.34 -11.75 7.82
N HIS A 23 -2.77 -10.58 8.13
CA HIS A 23 -2.52 -10.10 9.50
C HIS A 23 -3.16 -8.73 9.77
N LEU A 24 -4.35 -8.49 9.22
CA LEU A 24 -5.06 -7.23 9.40
C LEU A 24 -5.31 -6.92 10.88
N ASP A 25 -5.55 -7.95 11.69
CA ASP A 25 -5.74 -7.86 13.15
C ASP A 25 -4.61 -7.07 13.85
N LYS A 26 -3.39 -7.12 13.33
CA LYS A 26 -2.23 -6.41 13.89
C LYS A 26 -2.17 -4.91 13.58
N ILE A 27 -3.01 -4.42 12.66
CA ILE A 27 -3.03 -3.01 12.25
C ILE A 27 -4.05 -2.24 13.10
N HIS A 28 -3.55 -1.34 13.95
CA HIS A 28 -4.36 -0.61 14.94
C HIS A 28 -4.43 0.91 14.69
N THR A 29 -3.80 1.38 13.61
CA THR A 29 -3.71 2.80 13.27
C THR A 29 -4.39 3.06 11.92
N PRO A 30 -4.87 4.29 11.66
CA PRO A 30 -5.30 4.67 10.32
C PRO A 30 -4.16 4.49 9.29
N VAL A 31 -4.50 4.02 8.10
CA VAL A 31 -3.52 3.76 7.01
C VAL A 31 -3.90 4.54 5.75
N ILE A 32 -2.92 5.19 5.13
CA ILE A 32 -3.04 5.70 3.76
C ILE A 32 -2.39 4.67 2.83
N LEU A 33 -3.11 4.25 1.81
CA LEU A 33 -2.63 3.40 0.73
C LEU A 33 -2.66 4.21 -0.56
N ALA A 34 -1.59 4.16 -1.35
CA ALA A 34 -1.48 4.89 -2.60
C ALA A 34 -0.89 4.02 -3.71
N TYR A 35 -1.37 4.21 -4.94
CA TYR A 35 -0.75 3.66 -6.15
C TYR A 35 -0.88 4.65 -7.31
N GLY A 36 0.11 4.65 -8.20
CA GLY A 36 0.11 5.47 -9.41
C GLY A 36 -0.77 4.91 -10.53
N SER A 37 -1.41 5.78 -11.31
CA SER A 37 -2.23 5.34 -12.46
C SER A 37 -1.43 4.63 -13.54
N LEU A 38 -0.12 4.91 -13.63
CA LEU A 38 0.81 4.34 -14.60
C LEU A 38 1.58 3.13 -14.08
N GLU A 39 1.22 2.60 -12.90
CA GLU A 39 1.78 1.35 -12.38
C GLU A 39 1.25 0.12 -13.13
N THR A 40 1.88 -1.03 -12.89
CA THR A 40 1.34 -2.31 -13.37
C THR A 40 -0.01 -2.60 -12.72
N ASP A 41 -0.86 -3.35 -13.42
CA ASP A 41 -2.20 -3.67 -12.90
C ASP A 41 -2.15 -4.48 -11.60
N GLU A 42 -1.09 -5.25 -11.36
CA GLU A 42 -0.96 -6.02 -10.12
C GLU A 42 -0.71 -5.14 -8.89
N PHE A 43 0.08 -4.07 -9.00
CA PHE A 43 0.24 -3.11 -7.90
C PHE A 43 -1.09 -2.40 -7.59
N LYS A 44 -1.83 -1.99 -8.63
CA LYS A 44 -3.16 -1.38 -8.47
C LYS A 44 -4.12 -2.35 -7.80
N ARG A 45 -4.17 -3.60 -8.26
CA ARG A 45 -5.05 -4.64 -7.75
C ARG A 45 -4.73 -4.99 -6.29
N GLN A 46 -3.47 -5.27 -5.96
CA GLN A 46 -3.06 -5.60 -4.59
C GLN A 46 -3.39 -4.48 -3.62
N THR A 47 -3.12 -3.23 -3.99
CA THR A 47 -3.40 -2.07 -3.13
C THR A 47 -4.90 -1.89 -2.92
N ALA A 48 -5.70 -1.99 -3.98
CA ALA A 48 -7.16 -1.89 -3.90
C ALA A 48 -7.78 -3.04 -3.09
N ASP A 49 -7.28 -4.27 -3.24
CA ASP A 49 -7.79 -5.43 -2.50
C ASP A 49 -7.40 -5.39 -1.01
N PHE A 50 -6.21 -4.87 -0.68
CA PHE A 50 -5.83 -4.62 0.72
C PHE A 50 -6.69 -3.51 1.36
N ALA A 51 -6.95 -2.43 0.63
CA ALA A 51 -7.86 -1.38 1.07
C ALA A 51 -9.28 -1.92 1.35
N LYS A 52 -9.83 -2.72 0.44
CA LYS A 52 -11.15 -3.37 0.64
C LYS A 52 -11.16 -4.27 1.87
N ALA A 53 -10.11 -5.05 2.08
CA ALA A 53 -10.04 -5.95 3.23
C ALA A 53 -9.90 -5.18 4.56
N MET A 54 -9.14 -4.10 4.59
CA MET A 54 -9.08 -3.15 5.72
C MET A 54 -10.45 -2.55 6.02
N GLN A 55 -11.18 -2.09 5.00
CA GLN A 55 -12.55 -1.56 5.15
C GLN A 55 -13.52 -2.61 5.68
N ALA A 56 -13.49 -3.84 5.13
CA ALA A 56 -14.33 -4.95 5.58
C ALA A 56 -14.04 -5.35 7.03
N ALA A 57 -12.79 -5.20 7.48
CA ALA A 57 -12.37 -5.40 8.87
C ALA A 57 -12.68 -4.21 9.80
N GLY A 58 -13.36 -3.16 9.31
CA GLY A 58 -13.72 -1.97 10.09
C GLY A 58 -12.53 -1.07 10.44
N LYS A 59 -11.40 -1.18 9.71
CA LYS A 59 -10.18 -0.43 10.00
C LYS A 59 -10.13 0.86 9.19
N PRO A 60 -9.70 2.00 9.78
CA PRO A 60 -9.63 3.26 9.06
C PRO A 60 -8.57 3.20 7.95
N VAL A 61 -9.00 3.39 6.71
CA VAL A 61 -8.11 3.38 5.55
C VAL A 61 -8.54 4.40 4.50
N GLU A 62 -7.57 5.11 3.95
CA GLU A 62 -7.73 6.01 2.80
C GLU A 62 -6.99 5.40 1.61
N LEU A 63 -7.64 5.34 0.45
CA LEU A 63 -7.04 4.85 -0.79
C LEU A 63 -6.90 5.99 -1.80
N ILE A 64 -5.67 6.23 -2.27
CA ILE A 64 -5.33 7.28 -3.22
C ILE A 64 -4.87 6.65 -4.53
N LYS A 65 -5.56 6.97 -5.61
CA LYS A 65 -5.08 6.72 -6.97
C LYS A 65 -4.38 7.99 -7.47
N ALA A 66 -3.06 7.98 -7.50
CA ALA A 66 -2.26 9.12 -7.94
C ALA A 66 -2.23 9.16 -9.48
N ASP A 67 -3.03 10.04 -10.07
CA ASP A 67 -3.07 10.19 -11.53
C ASP A 67 -1.76 10.73 -12.11
N LEU A 68 -1.36 10.17 -13.26
CA LEU A 68 -0.14 10.48 -14.01
C LEU A 68 1.18 10.07 -13.33
N PHE A 69 1.12 9.30 -12.24
CA PHE A 69 2.32 8.82 -11.56
C PHE A 69 2.63 7.36 -11.88
N ASN A 70 3.91 7.06 -12.04
CA ASN A 70 4.45 5.70 -11.95
C ASN A 70 4.96 5.38 -10.52
N HIS A 71 5.51 4.17 -10.34
CA HIS A 71 5.96 3.66 -9.04
C HIS A 71 7.09 4.47 -8.38
N PHE A 72 7.90 5.18 -9.17
CA PHE A 72 9.01 5.99 -8.67
C PHE A 72 8.57 7.44 -8.43
N GLU A 73 7.88 8.03 -9.42
CA GLU A 73 7.48 9.44 -9.39
C GLU A 73 6.51 9.74 -8.23
N ILE A 74 5.66 8.77 -7.85
CA ILE A 74 4.74 8.92 -6.72
C ILE A 74 5.49 9.18 -5.40
N MET A 75 6.70 8.63 -5.26
CA MET A 75 7.56 8.84 -4.09
C MET A 75 8.40 10.11 -4.22
N ASP A 76 8.86 10.45 -5.43
CA ASP A 76 9.59 11.71 -5.66
C ASP A 76 8.71 12.94 -5.37
N ASP A 77 7.42 12.88 -5.71
CA ASP A 77 6.44 13.94 -5.40
C ASP A 77 6.05 13.98 -3.91
N PHE A 78 6.45 13.00 -3.10
CA PHE A 78 6.11 13.01 -1.67
C PHE A 78 6.70 14.22 -0.91
N GLY A 79 7.78 14.81 -1.43
CA GLY A 79 8.35 16.06 -0.91
C GLY A 79 7.56 17.32 -1.28
N ASN A 80 6.63 17.24 -2.23
CA ASN A 80 5.78 18.35 -2.66
C ASN A 80 4.58 18.48 -1.71
N PRO A 81 4.40 19.62 -1.00
CA PRO A 81 3.28 19.80 -0.09
C PRO A 81 1.91 19.85 -0.79
N TYR A 82 1.90 20.01 -2.11
CA TYR A 82 0.69 19.96 -2.96
C TYR A 82 0.48 18.60 -3.63
N GLY A 83 1.39 17.63 -3.41
CA GLY A 83 1.30 16.28 -3.92
C GLY A 83 0.11 15.52 -3.32
N GLN A 84 -0.48 14.61 -4.10
CA GLN A 84 -1.72 13.91 -3.72
C GLN A 84 -1.53 13.09 -2.43
N VAL A 85 -0.43 12.34 -2.33
CA VAL A 85 -0.11 11.51 -1.16
C VAL A 85 0.40 12.36 0.01
N SER A 86 1.19 13.39 -0.28
CA SER A 86 1.75 14.32 0.72
C SER A 86 0.67 15.08 1.47
N ALA A 87 -0.35 15.56 0.76
CA ALA A 87 -1.48 16.28 1.35
C ALA A 87 -2.24 15.39 2.34
N ALA A 88 -2.49 14.13 1.99
CA ALA A 88 -3.14 13.15 2.87
C ALA A 88 -2.28 12.85 4.11
N ALA A 89 -0.97 12.65 3.93
CA ALA A 89 -0.04 12.43 5.03
C ALA A 89 -0.01 13.62 6.02
N ILE A 90 0.08 14.85 5.50
CA ILE A 90 0.04 16.07 6.33
C ILE A 90 -1.29 16.18 7.09
N LYS A 91 -2.41 15.86 6.43
CA LYS A 91 -3.73 15.83 7.07
C LYS A 91 -3.77 14.82 8.23
N GLN A 92 -3.27 13.60 7.99
CA GLN A 92 -3.21 12.54 9.00
C GLN A 92 -2.32 12.94 10.20
N ILE A 93 -1.16 13.55 9.97
CA ILE A 93 -0.26 14.05 11.04
C ILE A 93 -0.95 15.10 11.90
N LYS A 94 -1.79 15.95 11.29
CA LYS A 94 -2.53 17.00 12.01
C LYS A 94 -3.74 16.46 12.80
N GLY A 95 -4.04 15.16 12.73
CA GLY A 95 -5.18 14.55 13.40
C GLY A 95 -6.53 15.05 12.88
N LYS A 96 -6.59 15.45 11.60
CA LYS A 96 -7.79 15.97 10.94
C LYS A 96 -8.34 15.02 9.88
#